data_AF-A0AAU9KQD7-F1
#
_entry.id   AF-A0AAU9KQD7-F1
#
_cell.length_a   1.000
_cell.length_b   1.000
_cell.length_c   1.000
_cell.angle_alpha   90.00
_cell.angle_beta   90.00
_cell.angle_gamma   90.00
#
_symmetry.space_group_name_H-M   'P 1'
#
loop_
_entity.id
_entity.type
_entity.pdbx_description
1 polymer ?
#
loop_
_entity_poly.entity_id
_entity_poly.type
_entity_poly.pdbx_seq_one_letter_code
_entity_poly.pdbx_strand_id
1 'polypeptide(L)'
;MTHPDDCQCQSLESKSIVRQQRWREICAKFYFDQDRAAKRVFEYYEASKRDEISIATEEGATVEDGEFNELVLMLGLFKCTMPGHEENLSRTIQMLEVVKNDVRARYHDHVSHERYAEFHARAKESQGTNFKLWTNDKGEAQVSVRIQHDYLRSRENYSKMMNRVEVFIKKHLPNVGCHPFLVGLRAALQWNLESSTVVAWKLSDSVFIESGDFQFTHNALALLVATLNFSHCEQIGKSDSCGGSIQQTRVKIRHWYLDPFLSDHDIRQLIRRFPAIKRLDGKPTGTKVITKIDRVNVHGQQDETRPFFKRWCLVL
;
A
#
# COMPACT_ATOMS: atom_id res chain seq x y z
N MET A 1 -9.29 57.55 -3.88
CA MET A 1 -10.09 57.16 -5.06
C MET A 1 -9.09 56.72 -6.13
N THR A 2 -8.87 55.41 -6.25
CA THR A 2 -8.01 54.82 -7.28
C THR A 2 -8.70 54.92 -8.65
N HIS A 3 -7.95 55.27 -9.69
CA HIS A 3 -8.46 55.43 -11.05
C HIS A 3 -9.11 54.11 -11.56
N PRO A 4 -10.21 54.18 -12.33
CA PRO A 4 -10.85 53.00 -12.93
C PRO A 4 -9.95 52.15 -13.84
N ASP A 5 -8.82 52.72 -14.30
CA ASP A 5 -7.89 52.09 -15.24
C ASP A 5 -6.78 51.24 -14.57
N ASP A 6 -6.66 51.25 -13.24
CA ASP A 6 -5.58 50.53 -12.52
C ASP A 6 -6.03 49.21 -11.88
N CYS A 7 -7.03 48.54 -12.46
CA CYS A 7 -7.45 47.24 -11.95
C CYS A 7 -6.44 46.14 -12.30
N GLN A 8 -5.78 45.58 -11.29
CA GLN A 8 -4.79 44.50 -11.47
C GLN A 8 -5.38 43.20 -12.05
N CYS A 9 -6.71 43.02 -12.06
CA CYS A 9 -7.35 41.79 -12.55
C CYS A 9 -7.02 41.48 -14.02
N GLN A 10 -6.99 42.48 -14.91
CA GLN A 10 -6.65 42.26 -16.32
C GLN A 10 -5.16 41.88 -16.50
N SER A 11 -4.27 42.50 -15.71
CA SER A 11 -2.85 42.12 -15.69
C SER A 11 -2.64 40.68 -15.18
N LEU A 12 -3.49 40.24 -14.23
CA LEU A 12 -3.44 38.89 -13.69
C LEU A 12 -3.97 37.82 -14.65
N GLU A 13 -4.93 38.15 -15.52
CA GLU A 13 -5.40 37.24 -16.57
C GLU A 13 -4.33 37.03 -17.64
N SER A 14 -3.68 38.12 -18.09
CA SER A 14 -2.58 38.03 -19.07
C SER A 14 -1.35 37.26 -18.56
N LYS A 15 -1.20 37.14 -17.23
CA LYS A 15 -0.13 36.38 -16.55
C LYS A 15 -0.57 35.00 -16.05
N SER A 16 -1.70 34.47 -16.51
CA SER A 16 -2.28 33.19 -16.04
C SER A 16 -1.29 32.01 -16.06
N ILE A 17 -0.48 31.86 -17.11
CA ILE A 17 0.51 30.78 -17.22
C ILE A 17 1.59 30.87 -16.13
N VAL A 18 2.12 32.07 -15.90
CA VAL A 18 3.16 32.32 -14.88
C VAL A 18 2.59 32.05 -13.49
N ARG A 19 1.35 32.48 -13.24
CA ARG A 19 0.63 32.22 -11.97
C ARG A 19 0.43 30.73 -11.73
N GLN A 20 -0.03 29.99 -12.73
CA GLN A 20 -0.18 28.53 -12.65
C GLN A 20 1.15 27.85 -12.35
N GLN A 21 2.24 28.27 -13.01
CA GLN A 21 3.56 27.71 -12.77
C GLN A 21 4.05 28.00 -11.36
N ARG A 22 3.89 29.24 -10.87
CA ARG A 22 4.32 29.58 -9.52
C ARG A 22 3.49 28.89 -8.44
N TRP A 23 2.19 28.75 -8.67
CA TRP A 23 1.33 27.96 -7.79
C TRP A 23 1.68 26.48 -7.78
N ARG A 24 2.06 25.91 -8.94
CA ARG A 24 2.56 24.54 -9.04
C ARG A 24 3.81 24.33 -8.20
N GLU A 25 4.75 25.28 -8.22
CA GLU A 25 5.96 25.24 -7.38
C GLU A 25 5.63 25.30 -5.89
N ILE A 26 4.71 26.19 -5.48
CA ILE A 26 4.25 26.28 -4.09
C ILE A 26 3.59 24.97 -3.65
N CYS A 27 2.68 24.42 -4.47
CA CYS A 27 2.06 23.13 -4.19
C CYS A 27 3.09 22.01 -4.10
N ALA A 28 4.11 22.01 -4.96
CA ALA A 28 5.17 20.99 -4.92
C ALA A 28 5.97 21.10 -3.61
N LYS A 29 6.41 22.29 -3.23
CA LYS A 29 7.10 22.53 -1.95
C LYS A 29 6.24 22.15 -0.73
N PHE A 30 4.94 22.41 -0.80
CA PHE A 30 4.01 22.03 0.27
C PHE A 30 3.86 20.50 0.38
N TYR A 31 3.56 19.81 -0.72
CA TYR A 31 3.28 18.38 -0.70
C TYR A 31 4.54 17.52 -0.54
N PHE A 32 5.63 17.84 -1.25
CA PHE A 32 6.85 17.03 -1.28
C PHE A 32 7.87 17.44 -0.22
N ASP A 33 8.08 18.74 -0.01
CA ASP A 33 9.19 19.23 0.84
C ASP A 33 8.76 19.60 2.26
N GLN A 34 7.44 19.62 2.53
CA GLN A 34 6.86 20.10 3.80
C GLN A 34 7.30 21.53 4.16
N ASP A 35 7.52 22.36 3.16
CA ASP A 35 8.01 23.73 3.31
C ASP A 35 7.02 24.62 4.08
N ARG A 36 7.52 25.31 5.12
CA ARG A 36 6.68 26.14 6.01
C ARG A 36 6.13 27.39 5.31
N ALA A 37 6.91 28.03 4.43
CA ALA A 37 6.46 29.22 3.72
C ALA A 37 5.38 28.86 2.69
N ALA A 38 5.55 27.75 1.97
CA ALA A 38 4.55 27.21 1.06
C ALA A 38 3.25 26.83 1.80
N LYS A 39 3.36 26.23 2.99
CA LYS A 39 2.21 25.92 3.85
C LYS A 39 1.42 27.19 4.21
N ARG A 40 2.09 28.28 4.60
CA ARG A 40 1.44 29.56 4.94
C ARG A 40 0.62 30.12 3.75
N VAL A 41 1.18 30.10 2.53
CA VAL A 41 0.45 30.53 1.32
C VAL A 41 -0.72 29.61 1.00
N PHE A 42 -0.56 28.30 1.20
CA PHE A 42 -1.61 27.32 0.98
C PHE A 42 -2.78 27.47 1.96
N GLU A 43 -2.50 27.74 3.24
CA GLU A 43 -3.52 28.01 4.26
C GLU A 43 -4.29 29.30 3.93
N TYR A 44 -3.60 30.35 3.49
CA TYR A 44 -4.25 31.58 3.04
C TYR A 44 -5.15 31.36 1.82
N TYR A 45 -4.71 30.54 0.86
CA TYR A 45 -5.53 30.13 -0.28
C TYR A 45 -6.80 29.39 0.16
N GLU A 46 -6.71 28.43 1.09
CA GLU A 46 -7.89 27.71 1.59
C GLU A 46 -8.84 28.62 2.38
N ALA A 47 -8.31 29.57 3.18
CA ALA A 47 -9.10 30.57 3.89
C ALA A 47 -9.83 31.52 2.91
N SER A 48 -9.18 31.88 1.80
CA SER A 48 -9.75 32.73 0.75
C SER A 48 -10.96 32.11 0.05
N LYS A 49 -11.17 30.79 0.13
CA LYS A 49 -12.36 30.10 -0.39
C LYS A 49 -13.58 30.24 0.50
N ARG A 50 -13.36 30.44 1.80
CA ARG A 50 -14.42 30.40 2.83
C ARG A 50 -14.93 31.79 3.20
N ASP A 51 -14.43 32.83 2.53
CA ASP A 51 -14.65 34.23 2.93
C ASP A 51 -14.19 34.55 4.36
N GLU A 52 -13.38 33.68 4.96
CA GLU A 52 -12.82 33.81 6.33
C GLU A 52 -11.59 34.74 6.38
N ILE A 53 -11.43 35.63 5.39
CA ILE A 53 -10.28 36.55 5.32
C ILE A 53 -10.48 37.68 6.34
N SER A 54 -10.12 37.40 7.60
CA SER A 54 -9.71 38.44 8.55
C SER A 54 -8.19 38.37 8.66
N ILE A 55 -7.47 39.30 8.02
CA ILE A 55 -6.07 39.52 8.34
C ILE A 55 -5.94 40.93 8.92
N ALA A 56 -5.84 40.98 10.25
CA ALA A 56 -5.06 42.01 10.89
C ALA A 56 -3.60 41.77 10.47
N THR A 57 -3.07 42.66 9.62
CA THR A 57 -1.62 42.82 9.47
C THR A 57 -1.08 43.19 10.84
N GLU A 58 -0.43 42.26 11.53
CA GLU A 58 0.32 42.62 12.73
C GLU A 58 1.42 43.61 12.35
N GLU A 59 1.45 44.75 13.03
CA GLU A 59 2.43 45.81 12.84
C GLU A 59 3.83 45.29 13.20
N GLY A 60 4.61 44.96 12.16
CA GLY A 60 5.98 44.47 12.30
C GLY A 60 6.41 43.59 11.12
N ALA A 61 6.31 44.10 9.89
CA ALA A 61 6.62 43.32 8.70
C ALA A 61 8.08 42.86 8.69
N THR A 62 8.29 41.56 8.84
CA THR A 62 9.59 40.92 8.60
C THR A 62 9.82 40.73 7.10
N VAL A 63 11.06 40.45 6.67
CA VAL A 63 11.37 40.15 5.25
C VAL A 63 10.51 38.98 4.71
N GLU A 64 10.20 38.01 5.57
CA GLU A 64 9.31 36.87 5.25
C GLU A 64 7.86 37.30 4.99
N ASP A 65 7.39 38.38 5.61
CA ASP A 65 6.05 38.93 5.36
C ASP A 65 5.98 39.67 4.01
N GLY A 66 7.10 40.26 3.58
CA GLY A 66 7.22 40.87 2.25
C GLY A 66 7.07 39.84 1.13
N GLU A 67 7.82 38.74 1.20
CA GLU A 67 7.75 37.65 0.22
C GLU A 67 6.37 36.95 0.21
N PHE A 68 5.77 36.75 1.39
CA PHE A 68 4.42 36.20 1.50
C PHE A 68 3.38 37.09 0.79
N ASN A 69 3.40 38.39 1.07
CA ASN A 69 2.45 39.35 0.49
C ASN A 69 2.62 39.46 -1.03
N GLU A 70 3.86 39.45 -1.53
CA GLU A 70 4.13 39.46 -2.98
C GLU A 70 3.54 38.21 -3.66
N LEU A 71 3.71 37.03 -3.05
CA LEU A 71 3.16 35.78 -3.57
C LEU A 71 1.63 35.79 -3.57
N VAL A 72 0.99 36.26 -2.50
CA VAL A 72 -0.48 36.39 -2.40
C VAL A 72 -1.04 37.31 -3.49
N LEU A 73 -0.40 38.45 -3.70
CA LEU A 73 -0.78 39.42 -4.74
C LEU A 73 -0.57 38.84 -6.14
N MET A 74 0.58 38.23 -6.41
CA MET A 74 0.88 37.60 -7.69
C MET A 74 -0.11 36.45 -8.01
N LEU A 75 -0.49 35.67 -7.00
CA LEU A 75 -1.50 34.62 -7.15
C LEU A 75 -2.92 35.17 -7.34
N GLY A 76 -3.17 36.46 -7.13
CA GLY A 76 -4.48 37.07 -7.29
C GLY A 76 -5.48 36.68 -6.21
N LEU A 77 -5.01 36.38 -4.99
CA LEU A 77 -5.83 35.95 -3.86
C LEU A 77 -6.38 37.15 -3.07
N PHE A 78 -7.06 38.06 -3.78
CA PHE A 78 -7.71 39.22 -3.20
C PHE A 78 -9.06 39.49 -3.88
N LYS A 79 -9.98 40.10 -3.13
CA LYS A 79 -11.27 40.53 -3.67
C LYS A 79 -11.10 41.87 -4.38
N CYS A 80 -11.52 41.93 -5.64
CA CYS A 80 -11.59 43.19 -6.37
C CYS A 80 -12.89 43.92 -6.00
N THR A 81 -12.79 45.19 -5.65
CA THR A 81 -13.95 46.04 -5.30
C THR A 81 -14.57 46.74 -6.50
N MET A 82 -14.03 46.52 -7.71
CA MET A 82 -14.54 47.13 -8.94
C MET A 82 -15.85 46.43 -9.36
N PRO A 83 -16.91 47.20 -9.70
CA PRO A 83 -18.16 46.62 -10.21
C PRO A 83 -17.91 45.76 -11.46
N GLY A 84 -18.50 44.56 -11.50
CA GLY A 84 -18.33 43.61 -12.61
C GLY A 84 -17.11 42.67 -12.48
N HIS A 85 -16.31 42.81 -11.42
CA HIS A 85 -15.13 41.96 -11.16
C HIS A 85 -15.35 40.96 -10.01
N GLU A 86 -16.59 40.77 -9.58
CA GLU A 86 -16.96 39.94 -8.43
C GLU A 86 -16.55 38.46 -8.65
N GLU A 87 -16.53 38.00 -9.90
CA GLU A 87 -16.17 36.62 -10.26
C GLU A 87 -14.66 36.37 -10.40
N ASN A 88 -13.83 37.42 -10.42
CA ASN A 88 -12.41 37.28 -10.75
C ASN A 88 -11.64 36.44 -9.73
N LEU A 89 -11.98 36.58 -8.45
CA LEU A 89 -11.42 35.75 -7.38
C LEU A 89 -11.89 34.29 -7.54
N SER A 90 -13.17 34.05 -7.83
CA SER A 90 -13.71 32.71 -8.05
C SER A 90 -13.03 32.00 -9.22
N ARG A 91 -12.84 32.70 -10.35
CA ARG A 91 -12.10 32.17 -11.52
C ARG A 91 -10.65 31.85 -11.18
N THR A 92 -10.01 32.73 -10.41
CA THR A 92 -8.65 32.50 -9.89
C THR A 92 -8.60 31.25 -9.02
N ILE A 93 -9.49 31.12 -8.04
CA ILE A 93 -9.54 29.96 -7.14
C ILE A 93 -9.72 28.67 -7.92
N GLN A 94 -10.63 28.65 -8.91
CA GLN A 94 -10.88 27.47 -9.74
C GLN A 94 -9.64 27.04 -10.53
N MET A 95 -8.95 28.00 -11.15
CA MET A 95 -7.72 27.74 -11.90
C MET A 95 -6.60 27.19 -10.99
N LEU A 96 -6.43 27.78 -9.80
CA LEU A 96 -5.46 27.30 -8.82
C LEU A 96 -5.85 25.91 -8.26
N GLU A 97 -7.14 25.62 -8.10
CA GLU A 97 -7.64 24.32 -7.62
C GLU A 97 -7.32 23.19 -8.61
N VAL A 98 -7.45 23.43 -9.91
CA VAL A 98 -7.06 22.47 -10.96
C VAL A 98 -5.58 22.11 -10.86
N VAL A 99 -4.71 23.12 -10.77
CA VAL A 99 -3.26 22.91 -10.64
C VAL A 99 -2.91 22.21 -9.33
N LYS A 100 -3.54 22.60 -8.21
CA LYS A 100 -3.37 21.96 -6.90
C LYS A 100 -3.70 20.48 -6.95
N ASN A 101 -4.82 20.13 -7.59
CA ASN A 101 -5.27 18.74 -7.70
C ASN A 101 -4.36 17.91 -8.63
N ASP A 102 -3.81 18.50 -9.70
CA ASP A 102 -2.77 17.85 -10.53
C ASP A 102 -1.50 17.55 -9.70
N VAL A 103 -0.98 18.53 -8.95
CA VAL A 103 0.20 18.30 -8.11
C VAL A 103 -0.08 17.29 -6.98
N ARG A 104 -1.25 17.37 -6.34
CA ARG A 104 -1.67 16.42 -5.31
C ARG A 104 -1.78 14.99 -5.85
N ALA A 105 -2.31 14.83 -7.07
CA ALA A 105 -2.39 13.53 -7.73
C ALA A 105 -0.99 12.96 -7.97
N ARG A 106 -0.05 13.77 -8.49
CA ARG A 106 1.36 13.38 -8.68
C ARG A 106 2.05 13.01 -7.37
N TYR A 107 1.78 13.75 -6.30
CA TYR A 107 2.31 13.44 -4.97
C TYR A 107 1.79 12.08 -4.46
N HIS A 108 0.49 11.83 -4.53
CA HIS A 108 -0.06 10.53 -4.13
C HIS A 108 0.47 9.37 -4.99
N ASP A 109 0.66 9.61 -6.28
CA ASP A 109 1.31 8.67 -7.19
C ASP A 109 2.76 8.37 -6.78
N HIS A 110 3.52 9.41 -6.44
CA HIS A 110 4.90 9.29 -5.96
C HIS A 110 4.97 8.51 -4.64
N VAL A 111 4.18 8.91 -3.62
CA VAL A 111 4.12 8.21 -2.32
C VAL A 111 3.68 6.75 -2.50
N SER A 112 2.69 6.50 -3.35
CA SER A 112 2.27 5.14 -3.68
C SER A 112 3.45 4.35 -4.28
N HIS A 113 4.14 4.92 -5.28
CA HIS A 113 5.29 4.29 -5.91
C HIS A 113 6.40 3.94 -4.91
N GLU A 114 6.74 4.87 -4.00
CA GLU A 114 7.75 4.62 -2.96
C GLU A 114 7.33 3.49 -2.02
N ARG A 115 6.08 3.47 -1.56
CA ARG A 115 5.57 2.41 -0.66
C ARG A 115 5.61 1.04 -1.33
N TYR A 116 5.25 0.95 -2.61
CA TYR A 116 5.36 -0.30 -3.38
C TYR A 116 6.82 -0.71 -3.61
N ALA A 117 7.71 0.24 -3.92
CA ALA A 117 9.14 -0.03 -4.10
C ALA A 117 9.80 -0.52 -2.79
N GLU A 118 9.49 0.12 -1.67
CA GLU A 118 9.98 -0.25 -0.35
C GLU A 118 9.52 -1.66 0.05
N PHE A 119 8.21 -1.94 -0.09
CA PHE A 119 7.70 -3.29 0.17
C PHE A 119 8.37 -4.31 -0.72
N HIS A 120 8.55 -3.99 -2.01
CA HIS A 120 9.17 -4.90 -2.96
C HIS A 120 10.62 -5.24 -2.58
N ALA A 121 11.41 -4.24 -2.18
CA ALA A 121 12.78 -4.42 -1.71
C ALA A 121 12.82 -5.32 -0.46
N ARG A 122 12.03 -5.00 0.57
CA ARG A 122 11.94 -5.79 1.80
C ARG A 122 11.47 -7.23 1.56
N ALA A 123 10.50 -7.41 0.68
CA ALA A 123 10.03 -8.74 0.30
C ALA A 123 11.13 -9.53 -0.43
N LYS A 124 11.96 -8.91 -1.28
CA LYS A 124 13.10 -9.60 -1.92
C LYS A 124 14.18 -10.03 -0.92
N GLU A 125 14.42 -9.23 0.11
CA GLU A 125 15.38 -9.52 1.17
C GLU A 125 14.87 -10.57 2.17
N SER A 126 13.58 -10.90 2.13
CA SER A 126 12.95 -11.84 3.05
C SER A 126 12.41 -13.07 2.34
N GLN A 127 12.87 -14.24 2.77
CA GLN A 127 12.45 -15.53 2.22
C GLN A 127 12.33 -16.57 3.32
N GLY A 128 11.38 -17.49 3.14
CA GLY A 128 11.33 -18.71 3.93
C GLY A 128 12.60 -19.54 3.73
N THR A 129 13.07 -20.15 4.81
CA THR A 129 14.36 -20.87 4.82
C THR A 129 14.31 -22.23 4.15
N ASN A 130 13.11 -22.78 3.96
CA ASN A 130 12.88 -24.17 3.54
C ASN A 130 12.71 -24.31 2.02
N PHE A 131 12.88 -23.22 1.28
CA PHE A 131 12.81 -23.19 -0.17
C PHE A 131 14.12 -22.69 -0.79
N LYS A 132 14.43 -23.19 -1.98
CA LYS A 132 15.47 -22.66 -2.87
C LYS A 132 14.77 -22.00 -4.04
N LEU A 133 15.06 -20.72 -4.23
CA LEU A 133 14.62 -19.95 -5.39
C LEU A 133 15.68 -20.04 -6.47
N TRP A 134 15.24 -20.21 -7.70
CA TRP A 134 16.10 -20.14 -8.87
C TRP A 134 15.28 -19.63 -10.06
N THR A 135 15.96 -19.11 -11.07
CA THR A 135 15.33 -18.61 -12.29
C THR A 135 15.56 -19.61 -13.40
N ASN A 136 14.50 -20.03 -14.09
CA ASN A 136 14.64 -20.92 -15.23
C ASN A 136 15.15 -20.18 -16.48
N ASP A 137 15.45 -20.93 -17.54
CA ASP A 137 15.98 -20.37 -18.79
C ASP A 137 15.03 -19.36 -19.46
N LYS A 138 13.76 -19.33 -19.05
CA LYS A 138 12.74 -18.38 -19.51
C LYS A 138 12.65 -17.12 -18.64
N GLY A 139 13.54 -16.98 -17.65
CA GLY A 139 13.50 -15.86 -16.71
C GLY A 139 12.44 -16.02 -15.61
N GLU A 140 11.68 -17.12 -15.56
CA GLU A 140 10.62 -17.31 -14.57
C GLU A 140 11.20 -17.80 -13.25
N ALA A 141 10.75 -17.19 -12.15
CA ALA A 141 11.12 -17.61 -10.81
C ALA A 141 10.46 -18.96 -10.46
N GLN A 142 11.30 -19.94 -10.13
CA GLN A 142 10.92 -21.27 -9.73
C GLN A 142 11.30 -21.50 -8.26
N VAL A 143 10.56 -22.42 -7.63
CA VAL A 143 10.71 -22.75 -6.22
C VAL A 143 10.88 -24.26 -6.08
N SER A 144 11.89 -24.69 -5.35
CA SER A 144 12.06 -26.09 -4.92
C SER A 144 12.27 -26.17 -3.41
N VAL A 145 11.89 -27.28 -2.79
CA VAL A 145 12.06 -27.49 -1.35
C VAL A 145 13.53 -27.80 -1.05
N ARG A 146 14.08 -27.18 0.00
CA ARG A 146 15.35 -27.62 0.57
C ARG A 146 15.09 -28.86 1.41
N ILE A 147 15.63 -30.00 0.99
CA ILE A 147 15.53 -31.25 1.74
C ILE A 147 16.27 -31.06 3.06
N GLN A 148 15.58 -31.30 4.18
CA GLN A 148 16.16 -31.28 5.51
C GLN A 148 16.01 -32.68 6.09
N HIS A 149 17.14 -33.38 6.24
CA HIS A 149 17.14 -34.77 6.68
C HIS A 149 16.75 -34.94 8.16
N ASP A 150 16.93 -33.90 8.99
CA ASP A 150 16.68 -33.91 10.43
C ASP A 150 15.88 -32.67 10.90
N TYR A 151 14.93 -32.18 10.11
CA TYR A 151 14.15 -31.01 10.52
C TYR A 151 13.28 -31.34 11.74
N LEU A 152 13.68 -30.84 12.91
CA LEU A 152 12.91 -30.90 14.14
C LEU A 152 12.51 -29.50 14.57
N ARG A 153 11.20 -29.25 14.62
CA ARG A 153 10.67 -28.04 15.22
C ARG A 153 10.66 -28.19 16.73
N SER A 154 11.50 -27.43 17.43
CA SER A 154 11.49 -27.41 18.89
C SER A 154 10.15 -26.93 19.43
N ARG A 155 9.76 -27.44 20.59
CA ARG A 155 8.55 -26.98 21.30
C ARG A 155 8.57 -25.47 21.55
N GLU A 156 9.75 -24.91 21.84
CA GLU A 156 9.93 -23.48 22.02
C GLU A 156 9.62 -22.70 20.73
N ASN A 157 10.14 -23.16 19.59
CA ASN A 157 9.89 -22.53 18.29
C ASN A 157 8.40 -22.62 17.92
N TYR A 158 7.76 -23.76 18.17
CA TYR A 158 6.32 -23.93 18.00
C TYR A 158 5.52 -22.94 18.87
N SER A 159 5.84 -22.84 20.17
CA SER A 159 5.16 -21.91 21.08
C SER A 159 5.36 -20.45 20.68
N LYS A 160 6.59 -20.08 20.26
CA LYS A 160 6.89 -18.74 19.72
C LYS A 160 6.08 -18.44 18.46
N MET A 161 5.99 -19.38 17.53
CA MET A 161 5.19 -19.25 16.30
C MET A 161 3.72 -18.99 16.64
N MET A 162 3.11 -19.84 17.48
CA MET A 162 1.71 -19.70 17.87
C MET A 162 1.43 -18.36 18.57
N ASN A 163 2.31 -17.97 19.50
CA ASN A 163 2.17 -16.69 20.21
C ASN A 163 2.28 -15.49 19.26
N ARG A 164 3.23 -15.50 18.31
CA ARG A 164 3.37 -14.42 17.32
C ARG A 164 2.13 -14.28 16.42
N VAL A 165 1.53 -15.40 16.02
CA VAL A 165 0.27 -15.40 15.26
C VAL A 165 -0.86 -14.77 16.07
N GLU A 166 -1.00 -15.16 17.35
CA GLU A 166 -2.00 -14.56 18.22
C GLU A 166 -1.79 -13.06 18.46
N VAL A 167 -0.55 -12.64 18.73
CA VAL A 167 -0.21 -11.24 18.93
C VAL A 167 -0.52 -10.43 17.67
N PHE A 168 -0.18 -10.95 16.50
CA PHE A 168 -0.51 -10.33 15.22
C PHE A 168 -2.03 -10.15 15.05
N ILE A 169 -2.79 -11.23 15.27
CA ILE A 169 -4.26 -11.19 15.15
C ILE A 169 -4.84 -10.20 16.14
N LYS A 170 -4.48 -10.26 17.42
CA LYS A 170 -4.98 -9.34 18.45
C LYS A 170 -4.71 -7.88 18.12
N LYS A 171 -3.51 -7.59 17.59
CA LYS A 171 -3.11 -6.24 17.20
C LYS A 171 -3.92 -5.68 16.05
N HIS A 172 -4.17 -6.48 15.01
CA HIS A 172 -4.76 -6.01 13.74
C HIS A 172 -6.26 -6.30 13.60
N LEU A 173 -6.84 -7.12 14.47
CA LEU A 173 -8.28 -7.41 14.47
C LEU A 173 -9.18 -6.18 14.67
N PRO A 174 -8.83 -5.14 15.45
CA PRO A 174 -9.66 -3.94 15.51
C PRO A 174 -9.71 -3.15 14.20
N ASN A 175 -8.75 -3.37 13.29
CA ASN A 175 -8.68 -2.69 12.02
C ASN A 175 -9.40 -3.51 10.93
N VAL A 176 -10.61 -3.07 10.58
CA VAL A 176 -11.45 -3.71 9.55
C VAL A 176 -10.74 -3.82 8.21
N GLY A 177 -9.84 -2.89 7.88
CA GLY A 177 -9.04 -2.93 6.66
C GLY A 177 -8.10 -4.15 6.58
N CYS A 178 -7.74 -4.75 7.71
CA CYS A 178 -6.90 -5.95 7.79
C CYS A 178 -7.70 -7.26 7.67
N HIS A 179 -9.03 -7.22 7.83
CA HIS A 179 -9.87 -8.42 7.84
C HIS A 179 -9.72 -9.27 6.54
N PRO A 180 -9.73 -8.69 5.33
CA PRO A 180 -9.58 -9.46 4.10
C PRO A 180 -8.26 -10.25 4.01
N PHE A 181 -7.17 -9.71 4.58
CA PHE A 181 -5.89 -10.44 4.70
C PHE A 181 -6.00 -11.61 5.68
N LEU A 182 -6.62 -11.41 6.85
CA LEU A 182 -6.82 -12.48 7.83
C LEU A 182 -7.69 -13.62 7.28
N VAL A 183 -8.76 -13.28 6.55
CA VAL A 183 -9.62 -14.26 5.88
C VAL A 183 -8.83 -14.99 4.79
N GLY A 184 -8.03 -14.26 4.00
CA GLY A 184 -7.18 -14.83 2.95
C GLY A 184 -6.11 -15.79 3.48
N LEU A 185 -5.39 -15.40 4.55
CA LEU A 185 -4.38 -16.24 5.19
C LEU A 185 -5.01 -17.51 5.80
N ARG A 186 -6.17 -17.37 6.47
CA ARG A 186 -6.91 -18.53 6.98
C ARG A 186 -7.32 -19.47 5.83
N ALA A 187 -7.78 -18.92 4.70
CA ALA A 187 -8.13 -19.71 3.52
C ALA A 187 -6.90 -20.41 2.92
N ALA A 188 -5.75 -19.74 2.84
CA ALA A 188 -4.50 -20.32 2.36
C ALA A 188 -4.04 -21.51 3.22
N LEU A 189 -4.14 -21.38 4.55
CA LEU A 189 -3.88 -22.48 5.49
C LEU A 189 -4.85 -23.64 5.27
N GLN A 190 -6.15 -23.35 5.11
CA GLN A 190 -7.18 -24.35 4.85
C GLN A 190 -6.94 -25.09 3.52
N TRP A 191 -6.58 -24.39 2.45
CA TRP A 191 -6.28 -25.02 1.17
C TRP A 191 -5.09 -25.97 1.23
N ASN A 192 -4.11 -25.67 2.09
CA ASN A 192 -2.98 -26.56 2.31
C ASN A 192 -3.41 -27.83 3.07
N LEU A 193 -4.31 -27.76 4.05
CA LEU A 193 -4.88 -28.96 4.72
C LEU A 193 -5.66 -29.88 3.76
N GLU A 194 -6.27 -29.31 2.73
CA GLU A 194 -7.06 -30.03 1.73
C GLU A 194 -6.19 -30.69 0.64
N SER A 195 -4.87 -30.46 0.67
CA SER A 195 -3.94 -30.85 -0.39
C SER A 195 -2.78 -31.67 0.14
N SER A 196 -2.33 -32.65 -0.64
CA SER A 196 -1.08 -33.39 -0.40
C SER A 196 0.15 -32.62 -0.89
N THR A 197 -0.04 -31.63 -1.75
CA THR A 197 1.01 -30.71 -2.22
C THR A 197 0.85 -29.34 -1.61
N VAL A 198 1.95 -28.58 -1.53
CA VAL A 198 1.93 -27.18 -1.10
C VAL A 198 1.02 -26.42 -2.05
N VAL A 199 0.08 -25.69 -1.49
CA VAL A 199 -0.77 -24.78 -2.23
C VAL A 199 -0.19 -23.38 -2.07
N ALA A 200 0.16 -22.76 -3.19
CA ALA A 200 0.60 -21.39 -3.21
C ALA A 200 -0.61 -20.44 -3.14
N TRP A 201 -0.48 -19.41 -2.33
CA TRP A 201 -1.43 -18.32 -2.21
C TRP A 201 -1.00 -17.19 -3.15
N LYS A 202 -1.71 -17.03 -4.26
CA LYS A 202 -1.46 -15.95 -5.22
C LYS A 202 -2.07 -14.66 -4.71
N LEU A 203 -1.24 -13.67 -4.42
CA LEU A 203 -1.63 -12.45 -3.72
C LEU A 203 -0.98 -11.22 -4.37
N SER A 204 -1.75 -10.13 -4.45
CA SER A 204 -1.28 -8.81 -4.87
C SER A 204 -0.55 -8.10 -3.73
N ASP A 205 0.57 -7.42 -4.03
CA ASP A 205 1.31 -6.61 -3.06
C ASP A 205 0.42 -5.48 -2.47
N SER A 206 -0.64 -5.06 -3.19
CA SER A 206 -1.62 -4.09 -2.69
C SER A 206 -2.30 -4.52 -1.40
N VAL A 207 -2.45 -5.82 -1.15
CA VAL A 207 -3.04 -6.33 0.09
C VAL A 207 -2.18 -6.00 1.30
N PHE A 208 -0.87 -5.83 1.13
CA PHE A 208 0.00 -5.44 2.25
C PHE A 208 0.08 -3.92 2.42
N ILE A 209 -0.02 -3.16 1.33
CA ILE A 209 0.28 -1.73 1.30
C ILE A 209 -0.98 -0.88 1.49
N GLU A 210 -2.10 -1.30 0.90
CA GLU A 210 -3.35 -0.55 0.93
C GLU A 210 -4.28 -1.02 2.07
N SER A 211 -3.96 -2.17 2.69
CA SER A 211 -4.72 -2.68 3.83
C SER A 211 -4.07 -2.23 5.14
N GLY A 212 -4.90 -1.91 6.12
CA GLY A 212 -4.45 -1.65 7.47
C GLY A 212 -3.71 -0.33 7.67
N ASP A 213 -2.93 -0.26 8.74
CA ASP A 213 -2.08 0.88 9.07
C ASP A 213 -0.65 0.71 8.52
N PHE A 214 0.20 1.73 8.66
CA PHE A 214 1.60 1.66 8.23
C PHE A 214 2.38 0.50 8.88
N GLN A 215 2.01 0.09 10.09
CA GLN A 215 2.67 -1.03 10.78
C GLN A 215 2.22 -2.39 10.23
N PHE A 216 1.02 -2.49 9.67
CA PHE A 216 0.45 -3.72 9.14
C PHE A 216 1.34 -4.33 8.06
N THR A 217 1.78 -3.53 7.08
CA THR A 217 2.65 -3.99 5.98
C THR A 217 3.86 -4.75 6.49
N HIS A 218 4.60 -4.17 7.45
CA HIS A 218 5.79 -4.79 8.04
C HIS A 218 5.45 -6.03 8.86
N ASN A 219 4.42 -5.94 9.71
CA ASN A 219 4.00 -7.04 10.57
C ASN A 219 3.48 -8.24 9.76
N ALA A 220 2.78 -8.01 8.66
CA ALA A 220 2.23 -9.04 7.80
C ALA A 220 3.34 -9.77 7.04
N LEU A 221 4.33 -9.03 6.51
CA LEU A 221 5.51 -9.64 5.91
C LEU A 221 6.30 -10.49 6.93
N ALA A 222 6.52 -9.97 8.15
CA ALA A 222 7.19 -10.69 9.23
C ALA A 222 6.39 -11.92 9.71
N LEU A 223 5.06 -11.84 9.71
CA LEU A 223 4.21 -12.99 10.01
C LEU A 223 4.38 -14.08 8.94
N LEU A 224 4.26 -13.73 7.66
CA LEU A 224 4.38 -14.71 6.58
C LEU A 224 5.77 -15.34 6.54
N VAL A 225 6.82 -14.53 6.50
CA VAL A 225 8.18 -15.03 6.30
C VAL A 225 8.82 -15.49 7.61
N ALA A 226 8.92 -14.63 8.62
CA ALA A 226 9.70 -14.94 9.82
C ALA A 226 8.96 -15.81 10.85
N THR A 227 7.62 -15.89 10.76
CA THR A 227 6.81 -16.67 11.71
C THR A 227 6.28 -17.95 11.09
N LEU A 228 5.66 -17.86 9.91
CA LEU A 228 5.06 -19.00 9.22
C LEU A 228 5.97 -19.62 8.16
N ASN A 229 7.19 -19.06 7.97
CA ASN A 229 8.21 -19.55 7.06
C ASN A 229 7.73 -19.70 5.60
N PHE A 230 6.83 -18.81 5.18
CA PHE A 230 6.45 -18.72 3.77
C PHE A 230 7.66 -18.27 2.95
N SER A 231 7.81 -18.88 1.78
CA SER A 231 8.63 -18.34 0.70
C SER A 231 7.72 -17.75 -0.37
N HIS A 232 8.26 -16.88 -1.23
CA HIS A 232 7.48 -16.32 -2.33
C HIS A 232 8.32 -16.13 -3.59
N CYS A 233 7.63 -16.20 -4.72
CA CYS A 233 8.17 -15.76 -6.01
C CYS A 233 7.25 -14.72 -6.65
N GLU A 234 7.85 -13.74 -7.32
CA GLU A 234 7.12 -12.76 -8.12
C GLU A 234 6.62 -13.43 -9.40
N GLN A 235 5.33 -13.29 -9.67
CA GLN A 235 4.80 -13.65 -10.99
C GLN A 235 5.24 -12.56 -11.96
N ILE A 236 6.23 -12.87 -12.80
CA ILE A 236 6.56 -12.01 -13.93
C ILE A 236 5.39 -12.11 -14.90
N GLY A 237 4.67 -11.00 -15.09
CA GLY A 237 3.63 -10.93 -16.11
C GLY A 237 4.27 -11.27 -17.46
N LYS A 238 3.61 -12.14 -18.25
CA LYS A 238 3.83 -12.05 -19.70
C LYS A 238 3.43 -10.61 -20.03
N SER A 239 4.38 -9.78 -20.45
CA SER A 239 4.03 -8.50 -21.03
C SER A 239 3.07 -8.82 -22.17
N ASP A 240 1.79 -8.49 -22.03
CA ASP A 240 0.88 -8.55 -23.14
C ASP A 240 1.51 -7.68 -24.23
N SER A 241 1.93 -8.34 -25.29
CA SER A 241 2.59 -7.78 -26.46
C SER A 241 1.56 -7.02 -27.30
N CYS A 242 0.95 -6.01 -26.69
CA CYS A 242 0.19 -4.96 -27.33
C CYS A 242 0.95 -3.66 -27.06
N GLY A 243 1.62 -3.16 -28.10
CA GLY A 243 2.47 -1.98 -28.06
C GLY A 243 1.83 -0.81 -27.33
N GLY A 244 2.50 -0.37 -26.28
CA GLY A 244 2.15 0.77 -25.45
C GLY A 244 3.07 0.72 -24.24
N SER A 245 3.86 1.78 -24.04
CA SER A 245 4.92 1.95 -23.02
C SER A 245 4.84 0.98 -21.83
N ILE A 246 5.94 0.29 -21.55
CA ILE A 246 6.17 -0.53 -20.35
C ILE A 246 6.04 0.36 -19.09
N GLN A 247 4.82 0.66 -18.67
CA GLN A 247 4.54 0.88 -17.26
C GLN A 247 4.51 -0.52 -16.68
N GLN A 248 5.64 -0.96 -16.12
CA GLN A 248 5.64 -2.09 -15.18
C GLN A 248 4.44 -1.88 -14.27
N THR A 249 3.50 -2.82 -14.26
CA THR A 249 2.34 -2.78 -13.36
C THR A 249 2.85 -2.47 -11.96
N ARG A 250 2.53 -1.27 -11.45
CA ARG A 250 3.03 -0.73 -10.16
C ARG A 250 2.80 -1.75 -9.03
N VAL A 251 1.68 -2.45 -9.12
CA VAL A 251 1.26 -3.49 -8.20
C VAL A 251 1.74 -4.86 -8.71
N LYS A 252 2.62 -5.49 -7.95
CA LYS A 252 3.15 -6.82 -8.25
C LYS A 252 2.25 -7.91 -7.68
N ILE A 253 2.30 -9.09 -8.28
CA ILE A 253 1.62 -10.28 -7.78
C ILE A 253 2.66 -11.33 -7.43
N ARG A 254 2.48 -11.99 -6.29
CA ARG A 254 3.37 -13.02 -5.77
C ARG A 254 2.63 -14.31 -5.49
N HIS A 255 3.33 -15.41 -5.63
CA HIS A 255 2.89 -16.70 -5.13
C HIS A 255 3.58 -16.95 -3.80
N TRP A 256 2.80 -17.05 -2.72
CA TRP A 256 3.26 -17.32 -1.37
C TRP A 256 3.10 -18.80 -1.06
N TYR A 257 4.21 -19.49 -0.84
CA TYR A 257 4.28 -20.93 -0.57
C TYR A 257 4.41 -21.16 0.93
N LEU A 258 3.45 -21.88 1.51
CA LEU A 258 3.51 -22.29 2.92
C LEU A 258 4.72 -23.21 3.14
N ASP A 259 5.29 -23.16 4.35
CA ASP A 259 6.36 -24.07 4.77
C ASP A 259 5.96 -25.54 4.52
N PRO A 260 6.71 -26.28 3.68
CA PRO A 260 6.35 -27.65 3.31
C PRO A 260 6.40 -28.60 4.50
N PHE A 261 7.18 -28.25 5.54
CA PHE A 261 7.34 -29.04 6.77
C PHE A 261 6.35 -28.67 7.87
N LEU A 262 5.41 -27.77 7.60
CA LEU A 262 4.34 -27.45 8.53
C LEU A 262 3.30 -28.59 8.52
N SER A 263 3.15 -29.26 9.66
CA SER A 263 2.26 -30.41 9.78
C SER A 263 0.79 -30.04 9.69
N ASP A 264 -0.06 -30.99 9.31
CA ASP A 264 -1.52 -30.81 9.32
C ASP A 264 -2.04 -30.51 10.73
N HIS A 265 -1.41 -31.08 11.77
CA HIS A 265 -1.72 -30.73 13.15
C HIS A 265 -1.46 -29.24 13.41
N ASP A 266 -0.27 -28.75 13.07
CA ASP A 266 0.13 -27.36 13.30
C ASP A 266 -0.77 -26.39 12.51
N ILE A 267 -1.12 -26.71 11.26
CA ILE A 267 -2.04 -25.88 10.47
C ILE A 267 -3.42 -25.81 11.14
N ARG A 268 -3.96 -26.95 11.62
CA ARG A 268 -5.24 -26.95 12.36
C ARG A 268 -5.15 -26.09 13.63
N GLN A 269 -4.04 -26.14 14.35
CA GLN A 269 -3.83 -25.30 15.53
C GLN A 269 -3.73 -23.81 15.18
N LEU A 270 -3.05 -23.46 14.08
CA LEU A 270 -3.00 -22.09 13.57
C LEU A 270 -4.39 -21.58 13.23
N ILE A 271 -5.18 -22.34 12.46
CA ILE A 271 -6.54 -21.96 12.05
C ILE A 271 -7.45 -21.71 13.27
N ARG A 272 -7.26 -22.47 14.36
CA ARG A 272 -8.01 -22.27 15.62
C ARG A 272 -7.71 -20.93 16.31
N ARG A 273 -6.57 -20.29 16.05
CA ARG A 273 -6.24 -18.97 16.59
C ARG A 273 -6.93 -17.83 15.84
N PHE A 274 -7.36 -18.06 14.60
CA PHE A 274 -8.11 -17.06 13.85
C PHE A 274 -9.52 -16.90 14.41
N PRO A 275 -10.05 -15.67 14.46
CA PRO A 275 -11.45 -15.46 14.81
C PRO A 275 -12.36 -16.19 13.82
N ALA A 276 -13.59 -16.46 14.27
CA ALA A 276 -14.61 -17.04 13.40
C ALA A 276 -14.84 -16.13 12.19
N ILE A 277 -14.99 -16.72 11.00
CA ILE A 277 -15.12 -15.95 9.73
C ILE A 277 -16.24 -14.92 9.80
N LYS A 278 -17.36 -15.24 10.47
CA LYS A 278 -18.48 -14.32 10.69
C LYS A 278 -18.16 -13.05 11.50
N ARG A 279 -16.98 -12.98 12.13
CA ARG A 279 -16.47 -11.81 12.87
C ARG A 279 -15.46 -10.99 12.05
N LEU A 280 -15.16 -11.42 10.84
CA LEU A 280 -14.25 -10.75 9.91
C LEU A 280 -15.06 -10.22 8.73
N ASP A 281 -14.72 -9.02 8.30
CA ASP A 281 -15.38 -8.35 7.18
C ASP A 281 -14.61 -8.57 5.87
N GLY A 282 -15.35 -8.59 4.76
CA GLY A 282 -14.79 -8.72 3.43
C GLY A 282 -14.54 -10.16 3.00
N LYS A 283 -14.07 -10.28 1.76
CA LYS A 283 -13.79 -11.57 1.10
C LYS A 283 -12.32 -11.98 1.32
N PRO A 284 -12.00 -13.29 1.25
CA PRO A 284 -10.61 -13.74 1.26
C PRO A 284 -9.83 -13.04 0.14
N THR A 285 -8.68 -12.49 0.49
CA THR A 285 -7.73 -11.96 -0.49
C THR A 285 -6.97 -13.09 -1.18
N GLY A 286 -6.59 -12.86 -2.44
CA GLY A 286 -5.80 -13.78 -3.25
C GLY A 286 -6.54 -15.04 -3.70
N THR A 287 -5.84 -15.92 -4.41
CA THR A 287 -6.40 -17.13 -5.02
C THR A 287 -5.51 -18.36 -4.82
N LYS A 288 -6.12 -19.54 -4.97
CA LYS A 288 -5.49 -20.84 -4.83
C LYS A 288 -4.68 -21.19 -6.08
N VAL A 289 -3.41 -21.53 -5.92
CA VAL A 289 -2.56 -22.09 -6.99
C VAL A 289 -2.02 -23.45 -6.55
N ILE A 290 -2.45 -24.50 -7.24
CA ILE A 290 -1.99 -25.87 -6.97
C ILE A 290 -0.56 -26.01 -7.51
N THR A 291 0.33 -26.59 -6.70
CA THR A 291 1.71 -26.85 -7.09
C THR A 291 1.99 -28.35 -7.15
N LYS A 292 3.16 -28.70 -7.69
CA LYS A 292 3.70 -30.07 -7.70
C LYS A 292 4.66 -30.34 -6.53
N ILE A 293 4.73 -29.41 -5.56
CA ILE A 293 5.65 -29.51 -4.43
C ILE A 293 4.97 -30.36 -3.36
N ASP A 294 5.51 -31.52 -3.05
CA ASP A 294 4.95 -32.36 -1.99
C ASP A 294 5.07 -31.71 -0.61
N ARG A 295 4.02 -31.85 0.20
CA ARG A 295 4.12 -31.58 1.64
C ARG A 295 4.62 -32.83 2.32
N VAL A 296 5.68 -32.67 3.09
CA VAL A 296 6.27 -33.73 3.89
C VAL A 296 6.33 -33.25 5.33
N ASN A 297 6.03 -34.13 6.27
CA ASN A 297 6.17 -33.84 7.67
C ASN A 297 7.64 -33.82 8.08
N VAL A 298 7.89 -33.54 9.35
CA VAL A 298 9.23 -33.47 9.97
C VAL A 298 10.07 -34.75 9.78
N HIS A 299 9.45 -35.88 9.42
CA HIS A 299 10.12 -37.16 9.17
C HIS A 299 10.29 -37.47 7.67
N GLY A 300 10.02 -36.51 6.78
CA GLY A 300 10.07 -36.73 5.34
C GLY A 300 8.94 -37.62 4.81
N GLN A 301 7.95 -37.94 5.65
CA GLN A 301 6.78 -38.74 5.29
C GLN A 301 5.61 -37.81 4.97
N GLN A 302 4.67 -38.23 4.13
CA GLN A 302 3.40 -37.51 4.07
C GLN A 302 2.70 -37.69 5.42
N ASP A 303 2.23 -36.59 6.04
CA ASP A 303 1.51 -36.63 7.32
C ASP A 303 0.36 -37.64 7.31
N GLU A 304 -0.25 -37.84 6.14
CA GLU A 304 -1.33 -38.79 5.95
C GLU A 304 -1.13 -39.52 4.61
N THR A 305 -1.10 -40.86 4.62
CA THR A 305 -0.89 -41.71 3.43
C THR A 305 -2.06 -41.72 2.43
N ARG A 306 -3.16 -40.99 2.70
CA ARG A 306 -4.39 -41.02 1.90
C ARG A 306 -4.86 -39.62 1.43
N PRO A 307 -5.34 -39.48 0.18
CA PRO A 307 -5.90 -38.22 -0.34
C PRO A 307 -7.09 -37.75 0.49
N PHE A 308 -7.27 -36.42 0.60
CA PHE A 308 -8.34 -35.76 1.37
C PHE A 308 -9.74 -36.35 1.14
N PHE A 309 -10.10 -36.67 -0.11
CA PHE A 309 -11.41 -37.24 -0.45
C PHE A 309 -11.65 -38.66 0.08
N LYS A 310 -10.60 -39.47 0.30
CA LYS A 310 -10.75 -40.80 0.91
C LYS A 310 -10.92 -40.76 2.43
N ARG A 311 -10.89 -39.57 3.04
CA ARG A 311 -11.01 -39.36 4.49
C ARG A 311 -12.45 -39.16 4.97
N TRP A 312 -13.33 -38.66 4.10
CA TRP A 312 -14.75 -38.39 4.43
C TRP A 312 -15.73 -39.43 3.88
N CYS A 313 -15.25 -40.38 3.07
CA CYS A 313 -16.05 -41.50 2.54
C CYS A 313 -15.64 -42.85 3.15
N LEU A 314 -15.41 -42.90 4.46
CA LEU A 314 -15.42 -44.14 5.22
C LEU A 314 -16.74 -44.22 6.02
N VAL A 315 -17.72 -44.82 5.35
CA VAL A 315 -18.84 -45.63 5.88
C VAL A 315 -19.87 -44.89 6.76
N LEU A 316 -21.05 -44.65 6.16
CA LEU A 316 -22.34 -44.71 6.85
C LEU A 316 -22.62 -46.15 7.31
#